data_AF-A0A2Z3I526-F1
#
_entry.id   AF-A0A2Z3I526-F1
#
_cell.length_a   1.000
_cell.length_b   1.000
_cell.length_c   1.000
_cell.angle_alpha   90.00
_cell.angle_beta   90.00
_cell.angle_gamma   90.00
#
_symmetry.space_group_name_H-M   'P 1'
#
loop_
_entity.id
_entity.type
_entity.pdbx_description
1 polymer ?
#
loop_
_entity_poly.entity_id
_entity_poly.type
_entity_poly.pdbx_seq_one_letter_code
_entity_poly.pdbx_strand_id
1 'polypeptide(L)'
;MVKCEKSPLFVPLSPASQAVGENVLFFNANASMDAVYECANARLQAIINLLDMLHEFKSSSPNNAAVVSSVASFLLNDANTLFEELSGLALSYDKSQPDV
;
A
#
# COMPACT_ATOMS: atom_id res chain seq x y z
N MET A 1 -23.42 23.62 10.76
CA MET A 1 -23.51 22.65 9.64
C MET A 1 -22.68 21.44 10.06
N VAL A 2 -23.31 20.34 10.47
CA VAL A 2 -22.59 19.14 10.92
C VAL A 2 -22.04 18.45 9.67
N LYS A 3 -20.72 18.39 9.51
CA LYS A 3 -20.10 17.55 8.47
C LYS A 3 -20.49 16.11 8.80
N CYS A 4 -21.36 15.53 7.99
CA CYS A 4 -21.67 14.11 8.07
C CYS A 4 -20.44 13.38 7.52
N GLU A 5 -19.51 13.03 8.40
CA GLU A 5 -18.36 12.19 8.03
C GLU A 5 -18.91 10.82 7.61
N LYS A 6 -18.72 10.47 6.34
CA LYS A 6 -19.09 9.14 5.84
C LYS A 6 -18.36 8.10 6.69
N SER A 7 -19.09 7.12 7.20
CA SER A 7 -18.49 6.01 7.94
C SER A 7 -17.38 5.35 7.10
N PRO A 8 -16.27 4.92 7.70
CA PRO A 8 -15.19 4.30 6.97
C PRO A 8 -15.69 3.01 6.30
N LEU A 9 -15.44 2.88 4.99
CA LEU A 9 -15.81 1.72 4.20
C LEU A 9 -14.54 0.94 3.91
N PHE A 10 -14.34 -0.17 4.63
CA PHE A 10 -13.15 -0.99 4.45
C PHE A 10 -13.37 -2.04 3.36
N VAL A 11 -12.49 -2.06 2.36
CA VAL A 11 -12.52 -3.04 1.27
C VAL A 11 -11.16 -3.75 1.15
N PRO A 12 -11.14 -5.00 0.70
CA PRO A 12 -9.93 -5.70 0.29
C PRO A 12 -9.07 -4.85 -0.66
N LEU A 13 -7.79 -4.69 -0.34
CA LEU A 13 -6.82 -3.98 -1.18
C LEU A 13 -6.54 -4.78 -2.46
N SER A 14 -6.25 -6.08 -2.35
CA SER A 14 -6.14 -7.01 -3.47
C SER A 14 -6.01 -8.46 -2.97
N PRO A 15 -6.54 -9.47 -3.68
CA PRO A 15 -6.24 -10.88 -3.41
C PRO A 15 -4.74 -11.20 -3.54
N ALA A 16 -4.01 -10.42 -4.34
CA ALA A 16 -2.58 -10.57 -4.54
C ALA A 16 -1.75 -9.94 -3.42
N SER A 17 -2.30 -8.98 -2.66
CA SER A 17 -1.60 -8.28 -1.57
C SER A 17 -0.98 -9.27 -0.58
N GLN A 18 -1.62 -10.43 -0.35
CA GLN A 18 -1.00 -11.54 0.37
C GLN A 18 -1.34 -12.90 -0.27
N ALA A 19 -0.41 -13.43 -1.05
CA ALA A 19 -0.53 -14.78 -1.58
C ALA A 19 -0.36 -15.84 -0.47
N VAL A 20 -1.29 -16.80 -0.48
CA VAL A 20 -1.37 -18.03 0.32
C VAL A 20 -1.87 -17.84 1.77
N GLY A 21 -3.20 -17.80 1.93
CA GLY A 21 -3.85 -18.34 3.14
C GLY A 21 -4.60 -17.40 4.09
N GLU A 22 -5.17 -16.29 3.61
CA GLU A 22 -5.99 -15.34 4.41
C GLU A 22 -5.23 -14.28 5.21
N ASN A 23 -4.68 -13.28 4.53
CA ASN A 23 -4.40 -11.98 5.15
C ASN A 23 -4.66 -10.87 4.13
N VAL A 24 -5.94 -10.62 3.87
CA VAL A 24 -6.34 -9.53 2.98
C VAL A 24 -6.15 -8.21 3.73
N LEU A 25 -5.24 -7.36 3.27
CA LEU A 25 -5.18 -5.99 3.78
C LEU A 25 -6.43 -5.25 3.36
N PHE A 26 -7.06 -4.56 4.31
CA PHE A 26 -8.22 -3.72 4.06
C PHE A 26 -7.80 -2.25 3.98
N PHE A 27 -8.35 -1.51 3.03
CA PHE A 27 -8.19 -0.06 2.97
C PHE A 27 -9.55 0.62 3.06
N ASN A 28 -9.55 1.84 3.61
CA ASN A 28 -10.75 2.66 3.68
C ASN A 28 -10.99 3.31 2.31
N ALA A 29 -11.99 2.83 1.56
CA ALA A 29 -12.42 3.37 0.28
C ALA A 29 -12.94 4.82 0.36
N ASN A 30 -13.28 5.30 1.57
CA ASN A 30 -13.65 6.68 1.82
C ASN A 30 -12.45 7.56 2.26
N ALA A 31 -11.22 7.03 2.27
CA ALA A 31 -10.02 7.83 2.56
C ALA A 31 -9.81 8.90 1.47
N SER A 32 -9.27 10.05 1.86
CA SER A 32 -8.86 11.06 0.87
C SER A 32 -7.68 10.55 0.04
N MET A 33 -7.54 11.06 -1.18
CA MET A 33 -6.40 10.75 -2.04
C MET A 33 -5.06 11.01 -1.33
N ASP A 34 -4.94 12.13 -0.62
CA ASP A 34 -3.74 12.47 0.17
C ASP A 34 -3.45 11.39 1.22
N ALA A 35 -4.47 10.92 1.94
CA ALA A 35 -4.31 9.88 2.95
C ALA A 35 -3.88 8.55 2.32
N VAL A 36 -4.43 8.17 1.16
CA VAL A 36 -4.02 6.96 0.43
C VAL A 36 -2.57 7.10 -0.05
N TYR A 37 -2.18 8.26 -0.57
CA TYR A 37 -0.81 8.57 -1.01
C TYR A 37 0.20 8.51 0.14
N GLU A 38 -0.10 9.17 1.26
CA GLU A 38 0.75 9.12 2.45
C GLU A 38 0.92 7.69 2.97
N CYS A 39 -0.17 6.90 2.94
CA CYS A 39 -0.14 5.50 3.37
C CYS A 39 0.70 4.62 2.43
N ALA A 40 0.66 4.86 1.12
CA ALA A 40 1.48 4.17 0.14
C ALA A 40 2.96 4.55 0.30
N ASN A 41 3.25 5.84 0.44
CA ASN A 41 4.60 6.36 0.65
C ASN A 41 5.22 5.85 1.97
N ALA A 42 4.45 5.81 3.06
CA ALA A 42 4.91 5.26 4.33
C ALA A 42 5.30 3.77 4.22
N ARG A 43 4.55 2.98 3.45
CA ARG A 43 4.91 1.57 3.17
C ARG A 43 6.20 1.48 2.37
N LEU A 44 6.40 2.32 1.34
CA LEU A 44 7.67 2.38 0.62
C LEU A 44 8.85 2.72 1.53
N GLN A 45 8.69 3.71 2.42
CA GLN A 45 9.74 4.08 3.37
C GLN A 45 10.06 2.94 4.35
N ALA A 46 9.05 2.20 4.80
CA ALA A 46 9.27 1.03 5.66
C ALA A 46 10.10 -0.06 4.95
N ILE A 47 9.88 -0.26 3.64
CA ILE A 47 10.66 -1.22 2.82
C ILE A 47 12.10 -0.76 2.70
N ILE A 48 12.32 0.52 2.40
CA ILE A 48 13.67 1.09 2.28
C ILE A 48 14.43 0.87 3.59
N ASN A 49 13.82 1.24 4.72
CA ASN A 49 14.43 1.05 6.04
C ASN A 49 14.72 -0.43 6.34
N LEU A 50 13.83 -1.35 5.95
CA LEU A 50 14.01 -2.78 6.15
C LEU A 50 15.19 -3.33 5.32
N LEU A 51 15.34 -2.86 4.08
CA LEU A 51 16.43 -3.22 3.19
C LEU A 51 17.78 -2.62 3.65
N ASP A 52 17.77 -1.39 4.16
CA ASP A 52 18.96 -0.75 4.73
C ASP A 52 19.42 -1.47 6.00
N MET A 53 18.50 -1.80 6.92
CA MET A 53 18.82 -2.59 8.11
C MET A 53 19.40 -3.95 7.75
N LEU A 54 18.89 -4.60 6.70
CA LEU A 54 19.48 -5.84 6.16
C LEU A 54 20.89 -5.65 5.61
N HIS A 55 21.11 -4.55 4.88
CA HIS A 55 22.42 -4.26 4.30
C HIS A 55 23.47 -4.06 5.40
N GLU A 56 23.08 -3.37 6.47
CA GLU A 56 23.90 -3.15 7.67
C GLU A 56 24.08 -4.45 8.49
N PHE A 57 23.02 -5.27 8.59
CA PHE A 57 23.10 -6.64 9.10
C PHE A 57 23.82 -7.53 8.08
N LYS A 58 25.16 -7.44 8.01
CA LYS A 58 26.01 -8.43 7.33
C LYS A 58 25.62 -9.85 7.78
N SER A 59 24.74 -10.48 7.02
CA SER A 59 24.05 -11.70 7.45
C SER A 59 25.06 -12.85 7.44
N SER A 60 25.30 -13.44 8.60
CA SER A 60 26.01 -14.72 8.73
C SER A 60 25.09 -15.93 8.50
N SER A 61 23.79 -15.73 8.23
CA SER A 61 22.79 -16.79 8.08
C SER A 61 21.87 -16.56 6.86
N PRO A 62 21.86 -17.48 5.87
CA PRO A 62 21.03 -17.39 4.67
C PRO A 62 19.52 -17.27 4.93
N ASN A 63 19.03 -17.75 6.08
CA ASN A 63 17.61 -17.71 6.43
C ASN A 63 17.10 -16.28 6.68
N ASN A 64 17.96 -15.36 7.10
CA ASN A 64 17.54 -13.97 7.38
C ASN A 64 17.26 -13.21 6.08
N ALA A 65 18.06 -13.46 5.03
CA ALA A 65 17.86 -12.83 3.73
C ALA A 65 16.53 -13.27 3.07
N ALA A 66 16.19 -14.57 3.16
CA ALA A 66 14.94 -15.10 2.59
C ALA A 66 13.69 -14.53 3.29
N VAL A 67 13.68 -14.48 4.63
CA VAL A 67 12.56 -13.93 5.40
C VAL A 67 12.37 -12.45 5.06
N VAL A 68 13.44 -11.66 5.07
CA VAL A 68 13.29 -10.24 4.79
C VAL A 68 12.96 -9.96 3.33
N SER A 69 13.49 -10.73 2.38
CA SER A 69 13.05 -10.65 0.99
C SER A 69 11.54 -10.90 0.87
N SER A 70 10.99 -11.87 1.60
CA SER A 70 9.55 -12.14 1.59
C SER A 70 8.74 -10.98 2.17
N VAL A 71 9.18 -10.41 3.30
CA VAL A 71 8.50 -9.24 3.92
C VAL A 71 8.57 -8.01 3.01
N ALA A 72 9.73 -7.75 2.39
CA ALA A 72 9.90 -6.66 1.44
C ALA A 72 8.98 -6.84 0.21
N SER A 73 8.85 -8.05 -0.32
CA SER A 73 7.93 -8.35 -1.42
C SER A 73 6.46 -8.08 -1.07
N PHE A 74 6.00 -8.43 0.13
CA PHE A 74 4.63 -8.14 0.56
C PHE A 74 4.38 -6.63 0.67
N LEU A 75 5.26 -5.92 1.36
CA LEU A 75 5.14 -4.46 1.52
C LEU A 75 5.21 -3.73 0.17
N LEU A 76 6.04 -4.21 -0.77
CA LEU A 76 6.14 -3.64 -2.12
C LEU A 76 4.84 -3.84 -2.89
N ASN A 77 4.25 -5.02 -2.81
CA ASN A 77 2.97 -5.32 -3.44
C ASN A 77 1.83 -4.46 -2.88
N ASP A 78 1.82 -4.27 -1.55
CA ASP A 78 0.85 -3.39 -0.89
C ASP A 78 0.98 -1.95 -1.36
N ALA A 79 2.21 -1.43 -1.39
CA ALA A 79 2.47 -0.08 -1.88
C ALA A 79 2.05 0.07 -3.34
N ASN A 80 2.39 -0.90 -4.20
CA ASN A 80 2.03 -0.88 -5.61
C ASN A 80 0.51 -0.89 -5.81
N THR A 81 -0.21 -1.74 -5.08
CA THR A 81 -1.67 -1.80 -5.16
C THR A 81 -2.31 -0.47 -4.74
N LEU A 82 -1.79 0.18 -3.68
CA LEU A 82 -2.29 1.50 -3.27
C LEU A 82 -2.03 2.58 -4.34
N PHE A 83 -0.91 2.51 -5.05
CA PHE A 83 -0.64 3.42 -6.17
C PHE A 83 -1.51 3.14 -7.40
N GLU A 84 -1.84 1.88 -7.68
CA GLU A 84 -2.79 1.51 -8.72
C GLU A 84 -4.19 2.05 -8.42
N GLU A 85 -4.66 1.94 -7.18
CA GLU A 85 -5.92 2.54 -6.73
C GLU A 85 -5.92 4.06 -6.89
N LEU A 86 -4.82 4.74 -6.51
CA LEU A 86 -4.65 6.18 -6.74
C LEU A 86 -4.70 6.54 -8.23
N SER A 87 -4.05 5.75 -9.08
CA SER A 87 -4.06 5.97 -10.53
C SER A 87 -5.47 5.80 -11.10
N GLY A 88 -6.21 4.79 -10.67
CA GLY A 88 -7.62 4.59 -11.04
C GLY A 88 -8.49 5.77 -10.64
N LEU A 89 -8.32 6.26 -9.41
CA LEU A 89 -9.03 7.45 -8.90
C LEU A 89 -8.67 8.71 -9.71
N ALA A 90 -7.39 8.96 -9.97
CA ALA A 90 -6.92 10.10 -10.74
C ALA A 90 -7.46 10.09 -12.19
N LEU A 91 -7.46 8.93 -12.86
CA LEU A 91 -8.02 8.76 -14.20
C LEU A 91 -9.55 8.95 -14.23
N SER A 92 -10.24 8.53 -13.17
CA SER A 92 -11.68 8.76 -13.04
C SER A 92 -12.02 10.25 -12.81
N TYR A 93 -11.17 10.95 -12.07
CA TYR A 93 -11.30 12.38 -11.83
C TYR A 93 -11.09 13.17 -13.13
N ASP A 94 -10.06 12.83 -13.91
CA ASP A 94 -9.76 13.46 -15.21
C ASP A 94 -10.92 13.29 -16.21
N LYS A 95 -11.47 12.08 -16.32
CA LYS A 95 -12.66 11.80 -17.16
C LYS A 95 -13.96 12.45 -16.68
N SER A 96 -14.02 12.87 -15.42
CA SER A 96 -15.20 13.54 -14.85
C SER A 96 -15.16 15.06 -15.03
N GLN A 97 -14.03 15.63 -15.45
CA GLN A 97 -13.96 17.02 -15.87
C GLN A 97 -14.65 17.16 -17.24
N PRO A 98 -15.60 18.10 -17.41
CA PRO A 98 -16.16 18.37 -18.73
C PRO A 98 -15.06 18.91 -19.65
N ASP A 99 -15.02 18.41 -20.90
CA ASP A 99 -14.19 18.99 -21.95
C ASP A 99 -14.49 20.49 -22.05
N VAL A 100 -13.51 21.34 -21.73
CA VAL A 100 -13.59 22.80 -21.88
C VAL A 100 -13.32 23.18 -23.33
#